data_AF-A0A6D0XXY7-F1
#
_entry.id   AF-A0A6D0XXY7-F1
#
_cell.length_a   1.000
_cell.length_b   1.000
_cell.length_c   1.000
_cell.angle_alpha   90.00
_cell.angle_beta   90.00
_cell.angle_gamma   90.00
#
_symmetry.space_group_name_H-M   'P 1'
#
loop_
_entity.id
_entity.type
_entity.pdbx_description
1 polymer ?
#
loop_
_entity_poly.entity_id
_entity_poly.type
_entity_poly.pdbx_seq_one_letter_code
_entity_poly.pdbx_strand_id
1 'polypeptide(L)'
;IRGAMIDPDPSVLKPDPSDKRSSCPDVSLPDEKKSSPVERFLDKHPDAHTWNVPKRQWGTRDDITCAQWIWGRVVALYEHAASDDGEVSRPREPNWTTWANDVRMMRMLDGRSHRQICEMFSRVQRDPFWVKNIMSPAKLREKWDELVIRLGRGPAQSCVNHISEPDTEIPPGFRG
;
A
#
# COMPACT_ATOMS: atom_id res chain seq x y z
N ILE A 1 62.13 13.14 -58.53
CA ILE A 1 61.16 12.21 -57.88
C ILE A 1 60.91 11.10 -58.91
N ARG A 2 61.35 9.87 -58.62
CA ARG A 2 61.29 8.65 -59.47
C ARG A 2 59.81 8.37 -59.85
N GLY A 3 59.38 8.21 -61.11
CA GLY A 3 59.61 7.10 -62.08
C GLY A 3 58.66 5.91 -61.78
N ALA A 4 57.96 5.20 -62.67
CA ALA A 4 57.69 5.23 -64.12
C ALA A 4 56.58 4.16 -64.40
N MET A 5 55.78 4.37 -65.46
CA MET A 5 55.13 3.39 -66.37
C MET A 5 54.10 2.32 -65.91
N ILE A 6 53.14 2.08 -66.82
CA ILE A 6 52.49 0.81 -67.23
C ILE A 6 51.01 0.56 -66.80
N ASP A 7 50.10 0.63 -67.79
CA ASP A 7 48.77 -0.02 -67.87
C ASP A 7 48.91 -1.56 -67.72
N PRO A 8 47.90 -2.40 -67.32
CA PRO A 8 46.63 -2.57 -68.05
C PRO A 8 45.39 -3.03 -67.23
N ASP A 9 44.21 -2.95 -67.85
CA ASP A 9 42.99 -3.69 -67.47
C ASP A 9 43.15 -5.20 -67.75
N PRO A 10 42.65 -6.07 -66.86
CA PRO A 10 41.96 -7.26 -67.36
C PRO A 10 40.65 -7.58 -66.61
N SER A 11 39.59 -7.68 -67.40
CA SER A 11 38.40 -8.49 -67.17
C SER A 11 38.66 -9.79 -66.40
N VAL A 12 37.88 -10.04 -65.35
CA VAL A 12 37.48 -11.41 -64.97
C VAL A 12 35.96 -11.49 -64.88
N LEU A 13 35.46 -12.48 -65.61
CA LEU A 13 34.09 -12.83 -65.89
C LEU A 13 33.43 -13.63 -64.74
N LYS A 14 32.19 -13.23 -64.39
CA LYS A 14 30.97 -14.06 -64.11
C LYS A 14 31.00 -15.04 -62.90
N PRO A 15 29.88 -15.63 -62.42
CA PRO A 15 28.45 -15.46 -62.75
C PRO A 15 27.50 -15.24 -61.53
N ASP A 16 26.28 -14.78 -61.82
CA ASP A 16 25.05 -15.02 -61.03
C ASP A 16 24.83 -16.53 -60.80
N PRO A 17 24.26 -16.98 -59.67
CA PRO A 17 22.82 -17.30 -59.75
C PRO A 17 22.05 -17.19 -58.41
N SER A 18 20.95 -16.43 -58.46
CA SER A 18 19.62 -16.87 -58.00
C SER A 18 19.49 -17.34 -56.54
N ASP A 19 19.29 -16.39 -55.60
CA ASP A 19 18.71 -16.71 -54.29
C ASP A 19 17.24 -16.30 -54.20
N LYS A 20 16.41 -17.32 -54.42
CA LYS A 20 15.24 -17.71 -53.62
C LYS A 20 14.52 -16.58 -52.90
N ARG A 21 13.35 -16.28 -53.46
CA ARG A 21 12.14 -15.86 -52.73
C ARG A 21 12.05 -16.59 -51.39
N SER A 22 12.40 -15.89 -50.30
CA SER A 22 12.03 -16.29 -48.94
C SER A 22 11.23 -15.16 -48.34
N SER A 23 9.94 -15.42 -48.23
CA SER A 23 8.93 -14.58 -47.62
C SER A 23 9.37 -14.17 -46.22
N CYS A 24 9.61 -12.89 -45.98
CA CYS A 24 9.62 -12.37 -44.62
C CYS A 24 8.18 -12.48 -44.09
N PRO A 25 7.93 -13.13 -42.94
CA PRO A 25 6.65 -12.96 -42.29
C PRO A 25 6.58 -11.51 -41.81
N ASP A 26 5.48 -10.84 -42.16
CA ASP A 26 5.01 -9.64 -41.50
C ASP A 26 4.75 -10.02 -40.03
N VAL A 27 5.79 -9.88 -39.20
CA VAL A 27 5.60 -9.80 -37.75
C VAL A 27 5.07 -8.40 -37.53
N SER A 28 3.75 -8.29 -37.61
CA SER A 28 3.05 -7.13 -37.09
C SER A 28 3.46 -7.01 -35.62
N LEU A 29 4.39 -6.08 -35.32
CA LEU A 29 4.62 -5.66 -33.95
C LEU A 29 3.24 -5.24 -33.41
N PRO A 30 2.78 -5.79 -32.27
CA PRO A 30 1.62 -5.20 -31.63
C PRO A 30 2.03 -3.78 -31.27
N ASP A 31 1.33 -2.83 -31.88
CA ASP A 31 1.33 -1.40 -31.62
C ASP A 31 1.84 -1.10 -30.20
N GLU A 32 3.04 -0.52 -30.07
CA GLU A 32 3.55 -0.01 -28.80
C GLU A 32 2.66 1.15 -28.36
N LYS A 33 1.45 0.82 -27.90
CA LYS A 33 0.66 1.70 -27.04
C LYS A 33 1.53 1.94 -25.83
N LYS A 34 2.16 3.11 -25.79
CA LYS A 34 2.74 3.69 -24.59
C LYS A 34 1.61 3.79 -23.58
N SER A 35 1.40 2.70 -22.84
CA SER A 35 0.41 2.58 -21.80
C SER A 35 0.59 3.78 -20.87
N SER A 36 -0.50 4.52 -20.68
CA SER A 36 -0.48 5.74 -19.89
C SER A 36 0.07 5.45 -18.49
N PRO A 37 0.67 6.42 -17.79
CA PRO A 37 1.16 6.19 -16.42
C PRO A 37 0.08 5.61 -15.48
N VAL A 38 -1.19 5.88 -15.77
CA VAL A 38 -2.36 5.36 -15.04
C VAL A 38 -2.65 3.90 -15.40
N GLU A 39 -2.68 3.53 -16.68
CA GLU A 39 -2.88 2.12 -17.10
C GLU A 39 -1.79 1.22 -16.52
N ARG A 40 -0.51 1.62 -16.65
CA ARG A 40 0.62 0.87 -16.07
C ARG A 40 0.53 0.71 -14.55
N PHE A 41 -0.17 1.63 -13.88
CA PHE A 41 -0.41 1.58 -12.44
C PHE A 41 -1.54 0.61 -12.10
N LEU A 42 -2.66 0.68 -12.82
CA LEU A 42 -3.80 -0.22 -12.65
C LEU A 42 -3.46 -1.67 -13.02
N ASP A 43 -2.59 -1.89 -14.01
CA ASP A 43 -2.08 -3.23 -14.33
C ASP A 43 -1.35 -3.88 -13.14
N LYS A 44 -0.68 -3.07 -12.31
CA LYS A 44 0.02 -3.55 -11.10
C LYS A 44 -0.90 -3.69 -9.90
N HIS A 45 -2.00 -2.95 -9.90
CA HIS A 45 -2.95 -2.84 -8.79
C HIS A 45 -4.38 -2.92 -9.33
N PRO A 46 -4.79 -4.09 -9.87
CA PRO A 46 -6.10 -4.24 -10.51
C PRO A 46 -7.26 -4.09 -9.52
N ASP A 47 -6.98 -4.26 -8.23
CA ASP A 47 -7.90 -4.08 -7.11
C ASP A 47 -7.98 -2.64 -6.58
N ALA A 48 -7.21 -1.71 -7.14
CA ALA A 48 -7.24 -0.31 -6.75
C ALA A 48 -8.59 0.33 -7.09
N HIS A 49 -9.36 0.67 -6.07
CA HIS A 49 -10.65 1.36 -6.22
C HIS A 49 -10.48 2.89 -6.23
N THR A 50 -9.47 3.40 -5.51
CA THR A 50 -9.06 4.81 -5.56
C THR A 50 -7.54 4.89 -5.69
N TRP A 51 -7.05 5.87 -6.43
CA TRP A 51 -5.61 6.04 -6.65
C TRP A 51 -5.23 7.49 -6.92
N ASN A 52 -3.98 7.80 -6.58
CA ASN A 52 -3.28 9.03 -6.92
C ASN A 52 -1.90 8.61 -7.44
N VAL A 53 -1.80 8.47 -8.77
CA VAL A 53 -0.59 7.98 -9.44
C VAL A 53 0.65 8.82 -9.13
N PRO A 54 0.60 10.17 -9.17
CA PRO A 54 1.75 11.00 -8.81
C PRO A 54 2.28 10.73 -7.40
N LYS A 55 1.38 10.52 -6.43
CA LYS A 55 1.74 10.23 -5.04
C LYS A 55 1.94 8.74 -4.75
N ARG A 56 1.74 7.87 -5.74
CA ARG A 56 1.76 6.40 -5.62
C ARG A 56 0.86 5.88 -4.50
N GLN A 57 -0.22 6.59 -4.21
CA GLN A 57 -1.19 6.23 -3.19
C GLN A 57 -2.36 5.51 -3.84
N TRP A 58 -2.85 4.46 -3.20
CA TRP A 58 -4.07 3.78 -3.62
C TRP A 58 -4.64 2.95 -2.48
N GLY A 59 -5.90 2.56 -2.64
CA GLY A 59 -6.57 1.61 -1.75
C GLY A 59 -7.61 0.78 -2.48
N THR A 60 -7.89 -0.39 -1.93
CA THR A 60 -8.95 -1.29 -2.39
C THR A 60 -10.32 -0.78 -1.96
N ARG A 61 -11.39 -1.41 -2.48
CA ARG A 61 -12.77 -1.11 -2.06
C ARG A 61 -12.95 -1.25 -0.55
N ASP A 62 -12.41 -2.32 0.04
CA ASP A 62 -12.51 -2.58 1.47
C ASP A 62 -11.73 -1.54 2.29
N ASP A 63 -10.58 -1.09 1.78
CA ASP A 63 -9.81 0.00 2.41
C ASP A 63 -10.61 1.31 2.44
N ILE A 64 -11.33 1.63 1.35
CA ILE A 64 -12.24 2.78 1.33
C ILE A 64 -13.36 2.58 2.35
N THR A 65 -14.01 1.41 2.39
CA THR A 65 -15.11 1.15 3.33
C THR A 65 -14.66 1.32 4.78
N CYS A 66 -13.47 0.81 5.13
CA CYS A 66 -12.88 1.02 6.45
C CYS A 66 -12.60 2.50 6.73
N ALA A 67 -12.01 3.24 5.77
CA ALA A 67 -11.76 4.67 5.89
C ALA A 67 -13.05 5.48 6.07
N GLN A 68 -14.12 5.17 5.33
CA GLN A 68 -15.43 5.79 5.46
C GLN A 68 -16.06 5.52 6.82
N TRP A 69 -15.93 4.29 7.32
CA TRP A 69 -16.40 3.94 8.66
C TRP A 69 -15.67 4.77 9.73
N ILE A 70 -14.35 4.91 9.64
CA ILE A 70 -13.55 5.76 10.53
C ILE A 70 -13.99 7.22 10.42
N TRP A 71 -14.25 7.72 9.20
CA TRP A 71 -14.69 9.09 9.01
C TRP A 71 -16.05 9.38 9.65
N GLY A 72 -17.03 8.48 9.48
CA GLY A 72 -18.34 8.63 10.13
C GLY A 72 -18.21 8.72 11.65
N ARG A 73 -17.26 7.98 12.22
CA ARG A 73 -16.93 8.07 13.65
C ARG A 73 -16.30 9.42 14.03
N VAL A 74 -15.43 9.98 13.20
CA VAL A 74 -14.86 11.32 13.41
C VAL A 74 -15.96 12.39 13.33
N VAL A 75 -16.81 12.37 12.30
CA VAL A 75 -17.91 13.34 12.15
C VAL A 75 -18.81 13.34 13.38
N ALA A 76 -19.20 12.16 13.89
CA ALA A 76 -20.03 12.05 15.09
C ALA A 76 -19.38 12.72 16.31
N LEU A 77 -18.05 12.63 16.48
CA LEU A 77 -17.35 13.31 17.57
C LEU A 77 -17.47 14.83 17.50
N TYR A 78 -17.34 15.39 16.29
CA TYR A 78 -17.49 16.83 16.09
C TYR A 78 -18.93 17.29 16.29
N GLU A 79 -19.92 16.50 15.87
CA GLU A 79 -21.34 16.80 16.11
C GLU A 79 -21.67 16.79 17.61
N HIS A 80 -21.12 15.84 18.37
CA HIS A 80 -21.25 15.84 19.82
C HIS A 80 -20.60 17.07 20.47
N ALA A 81 -19.37 17.41 20.09
CA ALA A 81 -18.68 18.58 20.65
C ALA A 81 -19.38 19.91 20.31
N ALA A 82 -19.91 20.03 19.09
CA ALA A 82 -20.68 21.21 18.67
C ALA A 82 -21.99 21.42 19.45
N SER A 83 -22.55 20.35 20.01
CA SER A 83 -23.79 20.43 20.80
C SER A 83 -23.58 21.15 22.14
N ASP A 84 -22.34 21.15 22.67
CA ASP A 84 -22.01 21.78 23.95
C ASP A 84 -21.67 23.28 23.80
N ASP A 85 -21.04 23.69 22.69
CA ASP A 85 -20.58 25.08 22.47
C ASP A 85 -21.50 25.92 21.54
N GLY A 86 -22.54 25.31 20.94
CA GLY A 86 -23.53 26.01 20.10
C GLY A 86 -23.07 26.38 18.68
N GLU A 87 -21.81 26.09 18.32
CA GLU A 87 -21.25 26.32 16.99
C GLU A 87 -20.83 24.99 16.32
N VAL A 88 -21.50 24.62 15.22
CA VAL A 88 -21.25 23.36 14.50
C VAL A 88 -20.02 23.48 13.61
N SER A 89 -18.84 23.18 14.16
CA SER A 89 -17.63 23.00 13.37
C SER A 89 -17.61 21.60 12.75
N ARG A 90 -18.20 21.44 11.56
CA ARG A 90 -18.11 20.18 10.81
C ARG A 90 -16.68 20.00 10.28
N PRO A 91 -16.03 18.85 10.51
CA PRO A 91 -14.66 18.64 10.07
C PRO A 91 -14.61 18.57 8.55
N ARG A 92 -13.52 19.12 7.98
CA ARG A 92 -13.27 19.06 6.53
C ARG A 92 -13.11 17.61 6.09
N GLU A 93 -13.77 17.25 5.00
CA GLU A 93 -13.66 15.92 4.42
C GLU A 93 -12.21 15.52 4.14
N PRO A 94 -11.84 14.28 4.47
CA PRO A 94 -10.49 13.80 4.26
C PRO A 94 -10.23 13.52 2.78
N ASN A 95 -8.95 13.42 2.42
CA ASN A 95 -8.60 12.83 1.15
C ASN A 95 -8.82 11.31 1.20
N TRP A 96 -9.89 10.84 0.57
CA TRP A 96 -10.27 9.42 0.54
C TRP A 96 -9.16 8.50 0.03
N THR A 97 -8.41 8.94 -1.00
CA THR A 97 -7.29 8.17 -1.54
C THR A 97 -6.16 8.02 -0.53
N THR A 98 -5.83 9.09 0.21
CA THR A 98 -4.82 9.05 1.25
C THR A 98 -5.25 8.15 2.40
N TRP A 99 -6.49 8.30 2.89
CA TRP A 99 -7.00 7.47 3.98
C TRP A 99 -7.09 5.99 3.62
N ALA A 100 -7.58 5.67 2.42
CA ALA A 100 -7.61 4.29 1.94
C ALA A 100 -6.18 3.73 1.80
N ASN A 101 -5.22 4.54 1.35
CA ASN A 101 -3.82 4.14 1.32
C ASN A 101 -3.24 3.89 2.73
N ASP A 102 -3.58 4.72 3.71
CA ASP A 102 -3.15 4.52 5.10
C ASP A 102 -3.70 3.22 5.68
N VAL A 103 -4.99 2.94 5.46
CA VAL A 103 -5.62 1.66 5.84
C VAL A 103 -4.95 0.48 5.13
N ARG A 104 -4.69 0.60 3.82
CA ARG A 104 -3.94 -0.41 3.05
C ARG A 104 -2.56 -0.66 3.63
N MET A 105 -1.84 0.39 4.03
CA MET A 105 -0.53 0.26 4.69
C MET A 105 -0.66 -0.48 6.02
N MET A 106 -1.68 -0.17 6.83
CA MET A 106 -1.94 -0.91 8.07
C MET A 106 -2.21 -2.40 7.83
N ARG A 107 -2.88 -2.73 6.74
CA ARG A 107 -3.11 -4.13 6.32
C ARG A 107 -1.86 -4.83 5.84
N MET A 108 -1.21 -4.23 4.85
CA MET A 108 -0.15 -4.89 4.06
C MET A 108 1.21 -4.83 4.77
N LEU A 109 1.52 -3.73 5.45
CA LEU A 109 2.81 -3.55 6.12
C LEU A 109 2.74 -3.97 7.58
N ASP A 110 1.67 -3.59 8.28
CA ASP A 110 1.56 -3.83 9.71
C ASP A 110 0.78 -5.12 10.06
N GLY A 111 0.26 -5.83 9.06
CA GLY A 111 -0.43 -7.12 9.23
C GLY A 111 -1.78 -7.05 9.94
N ARG A 112 -2.44 -5.88 9.94
CA ARG A 112 -3.70 -5.65 10.68
C ARG A 112 -4.90 -5.83 9.78
N SER A 113 -5.90 -6.58 10.21
CA SER A 113 -7.18 -6.67 9.46
C SER A 113 -8.00 -5.37 9.57
N HIS A 114 -8.85 -5.09 8.58
CA HIS A 114 -9.81 -3.97 8.64
C HIS A 114 -10.63 -3.97 9.94
N ARG A 115 -11.05 -5.17 10.38
CA ARG A 115 -11.77 -5.34 11.64
C ARG A 115 -10.96 -4.86 12.85
N GLN A 116 -9.68 -5.24 12.94
CA GLN A 116 -8.81 -4.79 14.04
C GLN A 116 -8.63 -3.27 14.01
N ILE A 117 -8.49 -2.69 12.82
CA ILE A 117 -8.36 -1.24 12.65
C ILE A 117 -9.61 -0.52 13.17
N CYS A 118 -10.81 -0.92 12.71
CA CYS A 118 -12.07 -0.34 13.17
C CYS A 118 -12.33 -0.57 14.68
N GLU A 119 -11.99 -1.76 15.19
CA GLU A 119 -12.11 -2.09 16.60
C GLU A 119 -11.20 -1.21 17.47
N MET A 120 -9.93 -1.05 17.08
CA MET A 120 -9.00 -0.17 17.79
C MET A 120 -9.49 1.26 17.78
N PHE A 121 -9.94 1.76 16.63
CA PHE A 121 -10.49 3.11 16.53
C PHE A 121 -11.73 3.29 17.44
N SER A 122 -12.62 2.29 17.53
CA SER A 122 -13.76 2.31 18.46
C SER A 122 -13.33 2.47 19.92
N ARG A 123 -12.21 1.83 20.32
CA ARG A 123 -11.68 1.93 21.69
C ARG A 123 -11.08 3.31 21.94
N VAL A 124 -10.34 3.83 20.97
CA VAL A 124 -9.77 5.19 21.04
C VAL A 124 -10.87 6.22 21.27
N GLN A 125 -12.02 6.09 20.60
CA GLN A 125 -13.14 7.02 20.79
C GLN A 125 -13.75 7.03 22.18
N ARG A 126 -13.58 5.95 22.96
CA ARG A 126 -14.07 5.85 24.34
C ARG A 126 -13.12 6.47 25.34
N ASP A 127 -11.88 6.73 24.94
CA ASP A 127 -10.86 7.31 25.80
C ASP A 127 -10.78 8.83 25.55
N PRO A 128 -11.04 9.67 26.57
CA PRO A 128 -11.11 11.12 26.41
C PRO A 128 -9.75 11.77 26.06
N PHE A 129 -8.64 11.09 26.35
CA PHE A 129 -7.31 11.55 25.97
C PHE A 129 -6.99 11.19 24.52
N TRP A 130 -7.25 9.94 24.11
CA TRP A 130 -6.91 9.48 22.77
C TRP A 130 -7.87 9.97 21.68
N VAL A 131 -9.15 10.17 22.01
CA VAL A 131 -10.17 10.62 21.04
C VAL A 131 -9.83 11.96 20.38
N LYS A 132 -9.17 12.86 21.12
CA LYS A 132 -8.72 14.17 20.62
C LYS A 132 -7.46 14.09 19.76
N ASN A 133 -6.65 13.04 19.94
CA ASN A 133 -5.36 12.88 19.30
C ASN A 133 -5.42 12.01 18.04
N ILE A 134 -6.40 11.10 17.95
CA ILE A 134 -6.50 10.12 16.88
C ILE A 134 -7.81 10.33 16.09
N MET A 135 -7.71 11.13 15.03
CA MET A 135 -8.83 11.46 14.14
C MET A 135 -8.61 10.98 12.70
N SER A 136 -7.57 10.19 12.44
CA SER A 136 -7.27 9.67 11.11
C SER A 136 -6.59 8.31 11.16
N PRO A 137 -6.68 7.49 10.09
CA PRO A 137 -5.96 6.22 10.00
C PRO A 137 -4.44 6.39 10.12
N ALA A 138 -3.85 7.46 9.57
CA ALA A 138 -2.44 7.76 9.71
C ALA A 138 -2.02 7.94 11.18
N LYS A 139 -2.78 8.73 11.95
CA LYS A 139 -2.53 8.94 13.39
C LYS A 139 -2.74 7.66 14.20
N LEU A 140 -3.79 6.90 13.87
CA LEU A 140 -4.04 5.60 14.49
C LEU A 140 -2.87 4.65 14.28
N ARG A 141 -2.30 4.61 13.07
CA ARG A 141 -1.13 3.80 12.75
C ARG A 141 0.11 4.24 13.51
N GLU A 142 0.38 5.55 13.55
CA GLU A 142 1.53 6.15 14.24
C GLU A 142 1.54 5.77 15.73
N LYS A 143 0.36 5.76 16.36
CA LYS A 143 0.21 5.49 17.80
C LYS A 143 -0.21 4.06 18.13
N TRP A 144 -0.24 3.17 17.14
CA TRP A 144 -0.85 1.86 17.31
C TRP A 144 -0.29 1.07 18.49
N ASP A 145 1.03 1.01 18.64
CA ASP A 145 1.66 0.18 19.69
C ASP A 145 1.38 0.74 21.09
N GLU A 146 1.38 2.06 21.23
CA GLU A 146 0.99 2.74 22.47
C GLU A 146 -0.48 2.47 22.82
N LEU A 147 -1.36 2.49 21.81
CA LEU A 147 -2.77 2.15 21.96
C LEU A 147 -2.97 0.67 22.31
N VAL A 148 -2.18 -0.25 21.75
CA VAL A 148 -2.24 -1.68 22.12
C VAL A 148 -1.83 -1.88 23.57
N ILE A 149 -0.86 -1.13 24.11
CA ILE A 149 -0.46 -1.24 25.51
C ILE A 149 -1.52 -0.61 26.43
N ARG A 150 -2.03 0.57 26.04
CA ARG A 150 -2.90 1.39 26.89
C ARG A 150 -4.36 0.98 26.85
N LEU A 151 -4.85 0.61 25.67
CA LEU A 151 -6.22 0.19 25.35
C LEU A 151 -6.30 -1.29 24.97
N GLY A 152 -5.17 -2.00 25.07
CA GLY A 152 -5.13 -3.45 25.06
C GLY A 152 -6.13 -3.97 26.07
N ARG A 153 -6.87 -5.01 25.67
CA ARG A 153 -7.92 -5.65 26.48
C ARG A 153 -7.46 -5.70 27.94
N GLY A 154 -8.21 -5.05 28.84
CA GLY A 154 -8.25 -5.51 30.23
C GLY A 154 -8.49 -7.03 30.22
N PRO A 155 -7.97 -7.78 31.20
CA PRO A 155 -7.69 -9.22 31.10
C PRO A 155 -8.90 -10.03 30.65
N ALA A 156 -9.06 -10.22 29.34
CA ALA A 156 -10.07 -11.08 28.74
C ALA A 156 -9.76 -11.24 27.24
N GLN A 157 -9.36 -12.45 26.87
CA GLN A 157 -9.22 -12.98 25.50
C GLN A 157 -7.86 -12.77 24.81
N SER A 158 -6.78 -13.15 25.50
CA SER A 158 -5.90 -14.17 24.91
C SER A 158 -6.39 -15.50 25.45
N CYS A 159 -6.57 -16.50 24.59
CA CYS A 159 -6.84 -17.87 24.98
C CYS A 159 -5.73 -18.38 25.90
N VAL A 160 -5.97 -18.34 27.21
CA VAL A 160 -5.15 -18.96 28.27
C VAL A 160 -5.47 -20.46 28.32
N ASN A 161 -5.30 -21.16 27.20
CA ASN A 161 -5.36 -22.63 27.16
C ASN A 161 -3.93 -23.17 27.04
N HIS A 162 -3.14 -22.98 28.09
CA HIS A 162 -2.03 -23.83 28.57
C HIS A 162 -1.24 -23.04 29.62
N ILE A 163 -1.73 -23.03 30.86
CA ILE A 163 -0.86 -22.81 32.01
C ILE A 163 -0.34 -24.21 32.33
N SER A 164 0.79 -24.59 31.74
CA SER A 164 1.57 -25.70 32.30
C SER A 164 1.98 -25.28 33.71
N GLU A 165 1.91 -26.20 34.66
CA GLU A 165 2.22 -26.00 36.09
C GLU A 165 3.42 -25.08 36.31
N PRO A 166 3.40 -24.22 37.36
CA PRO A 166 4.57 -23.47 37.74
C PRO A 166 5.67 -24.45 38.14
N ASP A 167 6.74 -24.48 37.35
CA ASP A 167 7.97 -25.18 37.68
C ASP A 167 8.57 -24.53 38.92
N THR A 168 8.44 -25.22 40.06
CA THR A 168 8.96 -24.78 41.36
C THR A 168 10.43 -25.17 41.57
N GLU A 169 11.12 -25.71 40.57
CA GLU A 169 12.52 -26.08 40.71
C GLU A 169 13.43 -24.84 40.60
N ILE A 170 13.93 -24.40 41.76
CA ILE A 170 14.98 -23.37 41.85
C ILE A 170 16.28 -23.98 41.29
N PRO A 171 16.93 -23.35 40.29
CA PRO A 171 18.14 -23.89 39.68
C PRO A 171 19.28 -24.06 40.71
N PRO A 172 20.03 -25.17 40.65
CA PRO A 172 21.16 -25.38 41.55
C PRO A 172 22.24 -24.33 41.29
N GLY A 173 22.46 -23.47 42.30
CA GLY A 173 23.29 -22.27 42.22
C GLY A 173 22.64 -21.04 42.87
N PHE A 174 21.32 -21.06 43.10
CA PHE A 174 20.56 -20.02 43.79
C PHE A 174 20.15 -20.38 45.23
N ARG A 175 20.59 -21.54 45.75
CA ARG A 175 20.55 -21.83 47.20
C ARG A 175 21.79 -21.23 47.84
N GLY A 176 21.61 -20.16 48.59
CA GLY A 176 22.61 -19.63 49.53
C GLY A 176 22.83 -20.56 50.71
#